data_AF-A0A087SX83-F1
#
_entry.id   AF-A0A087SX83-F1
#
_cell.length_a   1.000
_cell.length_b   1.000
_cell.length_c   1.000
_cell.angle_alpha   90.00
_cell.angle_beta   90.00
_cell.angle_gamma   90.00
#
_symmetry.space_group_name_H-M   'P 1'
#
loop_
_entity.id
_entity.type
_entity.pdbx_description
1 polymer ?
#
loop_
_entity_poly.entity_id
_entity_poly.type
_entity_poly.pdbx_seq_one_letter_code
_entity_poly.pdbx_strand_id
1 'polypeptide(L)' 'MANNESVRRHLDAFTRGRIIGKLEEGRSVTSVAAEFGIAHSIVSRLWRQFQTTGT' A
#
# COMPACT_ATOMS: atom_id res chain seq x y z
N MET A 1 16.60 -17.24 18.56
CA MET A 1 17.02 -16.86 17.20
C MET A 1 16.02 -15.82 16.71
N ALA A 2 16.38 -14.54 16.72
CA ALA A 2 15.49 -13.46 16.30
C ALA A 2 15.21 -13.59 14.80
N ASN A 3 13.95 -13.88 14.50
CA ASN A 3 13.21 -13.65 13.26
C ASN A 3 13.91 -12.71 12.27
N ASN A 4 14.66 -13.31 11.35
CA ASN A 4 15.11 -12.69 10.12
C ASN A 4 13.94 -12.60 9.11
N GLU A 5 12.86 -11.92 9.49
CA GLU A 5 11.83 -11.42 8.55
C GLU A 5 12.26 -10.06 7.95
N SER A 6 13.54 -9.73 8.04
CA SER A 6 14.08 -8.46 7.62
C SER A 6 14.73 -8.59 6.25
N VAL A 7 14.37 -7.65 5.36
CA VAL A 7 15.03 -7.38 4.06
C VAL A 7 14.57 -8.21 2.86
N ARG A 8 13.25 -8.37 2.62
CA ARG A 8 12.75 -8.61 1.26
C ARG A 8 11.47 -7.84 0.96
N ARG A 9 11.63 -6.55 0.64
CA ARG A 9 10.71 -5.74 -0.20
C ARG A 9 9.21 -6.01 -0.02
N HIS A 10 8.74 -6.15 1.22
CA HIS A 10 7.32 -6.12 1.50
C HIS A 10 7.03 -4.72 2.00
N LEU A 11 6.18 -4.00 1.28
CA LEU A 11 5.56 -2.78 1.80
C LEU A 11 4.90 -3.20 3.11
N ASP A 12 5.43 -2.73 4.23
CA ASP A 12 5.05 -3.19 5.56
C ASP A 12 3.52 -3.23 5.69
N ALA A 13 2.97 -4.30 6.28
CA ALA A 13 1.53 -4.54 6.29
C ALA A 13 0.75 -3.34 6.87
N PHE A 14 1.35 -2.64 7.83
CA PHE A 14 0.84 -1.39 8.38
C PHE A 14 0.83 -0.25 7.35
N THR A 15 1.92 -0.07 6.60
CA THR A 15 1.99 0.93 5.51
C THR A 15 0.96 0.61 4.41
N ARG A 16 0.79 -0.67 4.08
CA ARG A 16 -0.23 -1.15 3.13
C ARG A 16 -1.64 -0.81 3.60
N GLY A 17 -1.96 -1.07 4.87
CA GLY A 17 -3.25 -0.74 5.48
C GLY A 17 -3.52 0.77 5.50
N ARG A 18 -2.52 1.60 5.81
CA ARG A 18 -2.67 3.06 5.77
C ARG A 18 -2.87 3.62 4.36
N ILE A 19 -2.23 3.04 3.36
CA ILE A 19 -2.44 3.41 1.96
C ILE A 19 -3.87 3.08 1.54
N ILE A 20 -4.35 1.86 1.83
CA ILE A 20 -5.71 1.43 1.50
C ILE A 20 -6.75 2.32 2.21
N GLY A 21 -6.62 2.55 3.52
CA GLY A 21 -7.58 3.37 4.26
C GLY A 21 -7.73 4.79 3.69
N LYS A 22 -6.64 5.42 3.25
CA LYS A 22 -6.71 6.74 2.60
C LYS A 22 -7.38 6.70 1.22
N LEU A 23 -7.18 5.62 0.47
CA LEU A 23 -7.84 5.44 -0.82
C LEU A 23 -9.34 5.16 -0.63
N GLU A 24 -9.73 4.44 0.43
CA GLU A 24 -11.13 4.24 0.84
C GLU A 24 -11.80 5.58 1.23
N GLU A 25 -11.08 6.50 1.86
CA GLU A 25 -11.53 7.87 2.15
C GLU A 25 -11.70 8.75 0.88
N GLY A 26 -11.42 8.21 -0.31
CA GLY A 26 -11.56 8.92 -1.59
C GLY A 26 -10.35 9.76 -1.99
N ARG A 27 -9.20 9.60 -1.32
CA ARG A 27 -7.96 10.29 -1.71
C ARG A 27 -7.44 9.74 -3.04
N SER A 28 -6.83 10.61 -3.84
CA SER A 28 -6.24 10.19 -5.12
C SER A 28 -4.98 9.35 -4.92
N VAL A 29 -4.74 8.39 -5.82
CA VAL A 29 -3.51 7.58 -5.85
C VAL A 29 -2.26 8.45 -5.90
N THR A 30 -2.29 9.57 -6.62
CA THR A 30 -1.19 10.54 -6.70
C THR A 30 -0.87 11.18 -5.36
N SER A 31 -1.88 11.67 -4.63
CA SER A 31 -1.70 12.27 -3.32
C SER A 31 -1.13 11.27 -2.32
N VAL A 32 -1.63 10.04 -2.34
CA VAL A 32 -1.17 8.96 -1.45
C VAL A 32 0.26 8.53 -1.82
N ALA A 33 0.57 8.39 -3.10
CA ALA A 33 1.93 8.08 -3.57
C ALA A 33 2.97 9.11 -3.12
N ALA A 34 2.66 10.40 -3.28
CA ALA A 34 3.54 11.49 -2.85
C ALA A 34 3.73 11.51 -1.33
N GLU A 35 2.66 11.31 -0.55
CA GLU A 35 2.70 11.35 0.91
C GLU A 35 3.56 10.22 1.50
N PHE A 36 3.53 9.03 0.91
CA PHE A 36 4.33 7.90 1.38
C PHE A 36 5.68 7.76 0.65
N GLY A 37 5.99 8.63 -0.33
CA GLY A 37 7.22 8.53 -1.12
C GLY A 37 7.32 7.25 -1.96
N ILE A 38 6.18 6.70 -2.40
CA ILE A 38 6.09 5.42 -3.11
C ILE A 38 5.69 5.68 -4.56
N ALA A 39 6.19 4.84 -5.47
CA ALA A 39 5.79 4.90 -6.88
C ALA A 39 4.26 4.75 -7.04
N HIS A 40 3.67 5.63 -7.84
CA HIS A 40 2.23 5.61 -8.17
C HIS A 40 1.74 4.24 -8.67
N SER A 41 2.58 3.52 -9.43
CA SER A 41 2.28 2.17 -9.93
C SER A 41 2.05 1.15 -8.82
N ILE A 42 2.79 1.25 -7.71
CA ILE A 42 2.67 0.36 -6.56
C ILE A 42 1.36 0.63 -5.81
N VAL A 43 1.05 1.90 -5.56
CA VAL A 43 -0.22 2.32 -4.91
C VAL A 43 -1.43 1.92 -5.77
N SER A 44 -1.35 2.13 -7.08
CA SER A 44 -2.42 1.77 -8.01
C SER A 44 -2.63 0.25 -8.12
N ARG A 45 -1.56 -0.54 -8.07
CA ARG A 45 -1.64 -2.01 -8.04
C ARG A 45 -2.24 -2.49 -6.72
N LEU A 46 -1.83 -1.87 -5.62
CA LEU A 46 -2.33 -2.18 -4.29
C LEU A 46 -3.85 -1.96 -4.18
N TRP A 47 -4.32 -0.81 -4.67
CA TRP A 47 -5.74 -0.49 -4.69
C TRP A 47 -6.56 -1.48 -5.51
N ARG A 48 -6.08 -1.82 -6.71
CA ARG A 48 -6.73 -2.83 -7.56
C ARG A 48 -6.81 -4.18 -6.87
N GLN A 49 -5.72 -4.65 -6.27
CA GLN A 49 -5.73 -5.91 -5.53
C GLN A 49 -6.79 -5.93 -4.42
N PHE A 50 -6.92 -4.81 -3.69
CA PHE A 50 -7.93 -4.67 -2.65
C PHE A 50 -9.35 -4.76 -3.23
N GLN A 51 -9.64 -4.01 -4.31
CA GLN A 51 -10.93 -4.05 -4.99
C GLN A 51 -11.25 -5.43 -5.59
N THR A 52 -10.25 -6.14 -6.12
CA THR A 52 -10.42 -7.49 -6.70
C THR A 52 -10.61 -8.58 -5.65
N THR A 53 -10.11 -8.41 -4.42
CA THR A 53 -10.31 -9.39 -3.34
C THR A 53 -11.71 -9.25 -2.70
N GLY A 54 -12.46 -8.19 -3.02
CA GLY A 54 -13.81 -7.92 -2.53
C GLY A 54 -14.96 -8.48 -3.37
N THR A 55 -14.68 -9.30 -4.38
CA THR A 55 -15.66 -10.05 -5.19
C THR A 55 -15.54 -11.54 -4.91
#